data_AF-A0A7T8KKT9-F1
#
_entry.id   AF-A0A7T8KKT9-F1
#
_cell.length_a   1.000
_cell.length_b   1.000
_cell.length_c   1.000
_cell.angle_alpha   90.00
_cell.angle_beta   90.00
_cell.angle_gamma   90.00
#
_symmetry.space_group_name_H-M   'P 1'
#
loop_
_entity.id
_entity.type
_entity.pdbx_description
1 polymer ?
#
loop_
_entity_poly.entity_id
_entity_poly.type
_entity_poly.pdbx_seq_one_letter_code
_entity_poly.pdbx_strand_id
1 'polypeptide(L)'
;PICHYEAVNGRLCFSRPAAHGNSLGTPGGHSAPDLDVMKKIVLPWIKKVAGERPWVWQQDSAPCHVSKKSQDLLAANTYDFVPKTHWPPSSTDFNPMDYFLLGYLERHTNRLAHNTKAALINSIMKQARKLDRALVAKAGFSFRARIQRVIDTEGRWIE
;
A
#
# COMPACT_ATOMS: atom_id res chain seq x y z
N PRO A 1 6.76 -3.33 -9.77
CA PRO A 1 6.89 -1.91 -9.41
C PRO A 1 5.76 -1.52 -8.47
N ILE A 2 6.01 -1.77 -7.18
CA ILE A 2 5.31 -1.21 -6.04
C ILE A 2 5.76 0.25 -5.97
N CYS A 3 4.86 1.21 -5.69
CA CYS A 3 5.11 2.64 -5.43
C CYS A 3 6.59 3.06 -5.51
N HIS A 4 6.96 3.88 -6.50
CA HIS A 4 8.34 4.36 -6.65
C HIS A 4 8.81 5.05 -5.36
N TYR A 5 9.68 4.36 -4.62
CA TYR A 5 10.37 4.89 -3.45
C TYR A 5 11.75 5.35 -3.90
N GLU A 6 12.03 6.63 -3.75
CA GLU A 6 13.34 7.17 -4.08
C GLU A 6 13.89 7.95 -2.89
N ALA A 7 15.18 7.76 -2.64
CA ALA A 7 15.92 8.60 -1.72
C ALA A 7 16.37 9.84 -2.49
N VAL A 8 15.57 10.91 -2.49
CA VAL A 8 15.97 12.18 -3.11
C VAL A 8 16.71 12.99 -2.07
N ASN A 9 17.99 13.29 -2.31
CA ASN A 9 18.86 14.02 -1.38
C ASN A 9 18.87 13.41 0.04
N GLY A 10 18.81 12.08 0.12
CA GLY A 10 18.81 11.35 1.40
C GLY A 10 17.50 11.43 2.19
N ARG A 11 16.40 11.89 1.58
CA ARG A 11 15.06 11.86 2.16
C ARG A 11 14.21 10.83 1.43
N LEU A 12 13.41 10.10 2.19
CA LEU A 12 12.34 9.26 1.67
C LEU A 12 11.33 10.16 0.98
N CYS A 13 11.16 10.02 -0.33
CA CYS A 13 10.07 10.66 -1.04
C CYS A 13 9.16 9.58 -1.62
N PHE A 14 7.86 9.77 -1.43
CA PHE A 14 6.84 9.01 -2.12
C PHE A 14 6.33 9.87 -3.28
N SER A 15 6.77 9.60 -4.49
CA SER A 15 6.22 10.27 -5.67
C SER A 15 4.81 9.73 -5.91
N ARG A 16 3.79 10.59 -5.74
CA ARG A 16 2.46 10.33 -6.30
C ARG A 16 2.62 10.21 -7.82
N PRO A 17 2.20 9.12 -8.47
CA PRO A 17 2.20 9.09 -9.92
C PRO A 17 1.32 10.24 -10.41
N ALA A 18 1.91 11.17 -11.17
CA ALA A 18 1.13 12.13 -11.92
C ALA A 18 0.22 11.35 -12.87
N ALA A 19 -1.08 11.60 -12.81
CA ALA A 19 -2.01 11.16 -13.83
C ALA A 19 -1.68 11.93 -15.11
N HIS A 20 -0.71 11.46 -15.90
CA HIS A 20 -0.57 11.64 -17.35
C HIS A 20 0.85 11.20 -17.79
N GLY A 21 0.89 10.23 -18.72
CA GLY A 21 1.89 10.22 -19.80
C GLY A 21 3.08 9.27 -19.68
N ASN A 22 3.05 8.23 -20.52
CA ASN A 22 4.15 7.41 -21.03
C ASN A 22 4.85 6.43 -20.08
N SER A 23 4.26 5.23 -19.98
CA SER A 23 5.03 4.01 -19.73
C SER A 23 5.98 3.77 -20.91
N LEU A 24 7.24 4.16 -20.77
CA LEU A 24 8.30 3.60 -21.59
C LEU A 24 8.42 2.12 -21.21
N GLY A 25 7.97 1.27 -22.13
CA GLY A 25 8.00 -0.18 -21.97
C GLY A 25 9.42 -0.68 -21.87
N THR A 26 9.78 -1.24 -20.71
CA THR A 26 10.88 -2.20 -20.62
C THR A 26 10.36 -3.58 -21.02
N PRO A 27 10.97 -4.28 -21.99
CA PRO A 27 10.56 -5.61 -22.39
C PRO A 27 10.97 -6.62 -21.31
N GLY A 28 10.03 -6.94 -20.42
CA GLY A 28 10.23 -7.94 -19.38
C GLY A 28 8.99 -8.04 -18.49
N GLY A 29 8.22 -9.12 -18.62
CA GLY A 29 7.00 -9.33 -17.84
C GLY A 29 7.28 -9.46 -16.33
N HIS A 30 7.13 -8.36 -15.59
CA HIS A 30 7.34 -8.28 -14.14
C HIS A 30 6.14 -8.80 -13.31
N SER A 31 5.65 -10.01 -13.59
CA SER A 31 4.54 -10.63 -12.82
C SER A 31 4.98 -11.46 -11.60
N ALA A 32 6.29 -11.63 -11.39
CA ALA A 32 6.83 -12.57 -10.39
C ALA A 32 7.04 -12.02 -8.96
N PRO A 33 7.52 -10.78 -8.73
CA PRO A 33 7.94 -10.35 -7.39
C PRO A 33 6.79 -10.27 -6.36
N ASP A 34 5.63 -9.77 -6.79
CA ASP A 34 4.50 -9.51 -5.88
C ASP A 34 3.79 -10.80 -5.45
N LEU A 35 3.68 -11.78 -6.37
CA LEU A 35 3.11 -13.08 -6.06
C LEU A 35 3.99 -13.89 -5.11
N ASP A 36 5.32 -13.78 -5.26
CA ASP A 36 6.27 -14.46 -4.40
C ASP A 36 6.22 -13.92 -2.96
N VAL A 37 6.16 -12.60 -2.79
CA VAL A 37 5.97 -11.97 -1.48
C VAL A 37 4.63 -12.43 -0.87
N MET A 38 3.57 -12.46 -1.67
CA MET A 38 2.25 -12.90 -1.19
C MET A 38 2.29 -14.35 -0.67
N LYS A 39 2.85 -15.27 -1.46
CA LYS A 39 2.90 -16.70 -1.13
C LYS A 39 3.86 -17.03 -0.01
N LYS A 40 5.06 -16.41 -0.01
CA LYS A 40 6.15 -16.78 0.91
C LYS A 40 6.07 -16.03 2.23
N ILE A 41 5.52 -14.81 2.24
CA ILE A 41 5.55 -13.92 3.42
C ILE A 41 4.15 -13.64 3.92
N VAL A 42 3.28 -13.05 3.09
CA VAL A 42 2.02 -12.47 3.55
C VAL A 42 1.01 -13.56 3.96
N LEU A 43 0.73 -14.53 3.09
CA LEU A 43 -0.26 -15.59 3.36
C LEU A 43 0.10 -16.44 4.60
N PRO A 44 1.36 -16.91 4.77
CA PRO A 44 1.74 -17.62 5.99
C PRO A 44 1.61 -16.75 7.25
N TRP A 45 2.03 -15.48 7.16
CA TRP A 45 1.97 -14.56 8.30
C TRP A 45 0.53 -14.26 8.73
N ILE A 46 -0.36 -13.93 7.78
CA ILE A 46 -1.74 -13.57 8.12
C ILE A 46 -2.52 -14.78 8.63
N LYS A 47 -2.29 -15.99 8.09
CA LYS A 47 -2.89 -17.22 8.65
C LYS A 47 -2.53 -17.42 10.12
N LYS A 48 -1.27 -17.15 10.49
CA LYS A 48 -0.82 -17.20 11.89
C LYS A 48 -1.44 -16.11 12.76
N VAL A 49 -1.56 -14.88 12.24
CA VAL A 49 -2.03 -13.72 13.02
C VAL A 49 -3.56 -13.68 13.14
N ALA A 50 -4.28 -13.92 12.05
CA ALA A 50 -5.74 -13.96 12.03
C ALA A 50 -6.27 -15.21 12.74
N GLY A 51 -5.57 -16.34 12.62
CA GLY A 51 -6.10 -17.64 13.02
C GLY A 51 -7.33 -17.95 12.19
N GLU A 52 -8.44 -18.26 12.86
CA GLU A 52 -9.74 -18.54 12.22
C GLU A 52 -10.58 -17.27 11.97
N ARG A 53 -10.09 -16.09 12.38
CA ARG A 53 -10.87 -14.85 12.25
C ARG A 53 -11.00 -14.44 10.79
N PRO A 54 -12.19 -14.00 10.34
CA PRO A 54 -12.36 -13.49 8.99
C PRO A 54 -11.57 -12.20 8.78
N TRP A 55 -11.02 -12.03 7.59
CA TRP A 55 -10.26 -10.84 7.19
C TRP A 55 -10.42 -10.57 5.70
N VAL A 56 -10.32 -9.29 5.32
CA VAL A 56 -10.46 -8.86 3.93
C VAL A 56 -9.12 -8.31 3.45
N TRP A 57 -8.65 -8.76 2.30
CA TRP A 57 -7.48 -8.17 1.65
C TRP A 57 -7.87 -6.94 0.82
N GLN A 58 -7.08 -5.87 0.92
CA GLN A 58 -7.23 -4.67 0.11
C GLN A 58 -5.86 -4.28 -0.46
N GLN A 59 -5.84 -3.89 -1.73
CA GLN A 59 -4.67 -3.34 -2.44
C GLN A 59 -5.14 -2.36 -3.52
N ASP A 60 -4.22 -1.54 -4.05
CA ASP A 60 -4.50 -0.57 -5.10
C ASP A 60 -4.64 -1.22 -6.49
N SER A 61 -4.94 -0.39 -7.51
CA SER A 61 -5.13 -0.83 -8.89
C SER A 61 -3.83 -0.94 -9.70
N ALA A 62 -2.66 -1.08 -9.08
CA ALA A 62 -1.40 -1.25 -9.81
C ALA A 62 -1.48 -2.44 -10.79
N PRO A 63 -0.87 -2.38 -11.98
CA PRO A 63 -1.01 -3.43 -13.02
C PRO A 63 -0.73 -4.86 -12.53
N CYS A 64 0.25 -5.02 -11.63
CA CYS A 64 0.57 -6.30 -11.02
C CYS A 64 -0.55 -6.82 -10.09
N HIS A 65 -1.21 -5.94 -9.34
CA HIS A 65 -2.29 -6.28 -8.40
C HIS A 65 -3.60 -6.64 -9.11
N VAL A 66 -3.90 -6.00 -10.23
CA VAL A 66 -5.12 -6.25 -11.02
C VAL A 66 -4.97 -7.35 -12.07
N SER A 67 -3.78 -7.95 -12.17
CA SER A 67 -3.52 -9.07 -13.07
C SER A 67 -4.39 -10.27 -12.71
N LYS A 68 -4.77 -11.07 -13.72
CA LYS A 68 -5.58 -12.29 -13.51
C LYS A 68 -4.94 -13.21 -12.46
N LYS A 69 -3.62 -13.42 -12.55
CA LYS A 69 -2.87 -14.29 -11.62
C LYS A 69 -2.95 -13.81 -10.17
N SER A 70 -2.88 -12.49 -9.93
CA SER A 70 -2.98 -11.92 -8.59
C SER A 70 -4.39 -12.01 -8.02
N GLN A 71 -5.40 -11.70 -8.85
CA GLN A 71 -6.80 -11.79 -8.43
C GLN A 71 -7.19 -13.25 -8.15
N ASP A 72 -6.81 -14.19 -9.01
CA ASP A 72 -7.06 -15.63 -8.82
C ASP A 72 -6.35 -16.15 -7.55
N LEU A 73 -5.12 -15.68 -7.27
CA LEU A 73 -4.41 -16.04 -6.04
C LEU A 73 -5.15 -15.57 -4.79
N LEU A 74 -5.64 -14.33 -4.77
CA LEU A 74 -6.37 -13.78 -3.64
C LEU A 74 -7.68 -14.52 -3.42
N ALA A 75 -8.48 -14.69 -4.48
CA ALA A 75 -9.74 -15.42 -4.43
C ALA A 75 -9.61 -16.84 -3.86
N ALA A 76 -8.49 -17.51 -4.12
CA ALA A 76 -8.24 -18.87 -3.62
C ALA A 76 -7.65 -18.94 -2.20
N ASN A 77 -7.13 -17.85 -1.65
CA ASN A 77 -6.30 -17.90 -0.42
C ASN A 77 -6.70 -16.93 0.69
N THR A 78 -7.58 -15.97 0.43
CA THR A 78 -8.09 -15.03 1.44
C THR A 78 -9.51 -15.40 1.85
N TYR A 79 -9.96 -14.92 3.01
CA TYR A 79 -11.37 -15.08 3.39
C TYR A 79 -12.27 -14.24 2.48
N ASP A 80 -11.87 -13.00 2.23
CA ASP A 80 -12.43 -12.13 1.19
C ASP A 80 -11.35 -11.16 0.69
N PHE A 81 -11.58 -10.47 -0.42
CA PHE A 81 -10.72 -9.40 -0.91
C PHE A 81 -11.52 -8.39 -1.73
N VAL A 82 -11.04 -7.15 -1.81
CA VAL A 82 -11.62 -6.14 -2.69
C VAL A 82 -11.13 -6.40 -4.13
N PRO A 83 -11.99 -6.86 -5.05
CA PRO A 83 -11.54 -7.12 -6.41
C PRO A 83 -11.38 -5.80 -7.17
N LYS A 84 -10.62 -5.85 -8.26
CA LYS A 84 -10.32 -4.64 -9.07
C LYS A 84 -11.55 -3.85 -9.53
N THR A 85 -12.71 -4.51 -9.66
CA THR A 85 -13.96 -3.88 -10.10
C THR A 85 -14.61 -3.01 -9.03
N HIS A 86 -14.25 -3.20 -7.76
CA HIS A 86 -14.79 -2.45 -6.62
C HIS A 86 -13.82 -1.36 -6.13
N TRP A 87 -12.57 -1.35 -6.60
CA TRP A 87 -11.61 -0.30 -6.27
C TRP A 87 -11.71 0.84 -7.28
N PRO A 88 -12.04 2.08 -6.87
CA PRO A 88 -12.15 3.18 -7.80
C PRO A 88 -10.77 3.58 -8.37
N PRO A 89 -10.73 4.18 -9.58
CA PRO A 89 -9.49 4.75 -10.11
C PRO A 89 -9.00 5.91 -9.22
N SER A 90 -7.69 6.19 -9.23
CA SER A 90 -7.06 7.33 -8.53
C SER A 90 -7.41 7.44 -7.04
N SER A 91 -7.49 6.31 -6.36
CA SER A 91 -8.10 6.16 -5.03
C SER A 91 -7.10 6.15 -3.86
N THR A 92 -6.15 7.09 -3.86
CA THR A 92 -5.20 7.22 -2.73
C THR A 92 -5.90 7.54 -1.41
N ASP A 93 -7.05 8.21 -1.48
CA ASP A 93 -7.83 8.59 -0.29
C ASP A 93 -8.52 7.40 0.39
N PHE A 94 -8.54 6.24 -0.27
CA PHE A 94 -9.15 5.01 0.25
C PHE A 94 -8.14 3.99 0.76
N ASN A 95 -6.86 4.13 0.44
CA ASN A 95 -5.85 3.18 0.88
C ASN A 95 -5.20 3.64 2.21
N PRO A 96 -5.40 2.93 3.33
CA PRO A 96 -4.77 3.28 4.62
C PRO A 96 -3.24 3.30 4.57
N MET A 97 -2.65 2.57 3.63
CA MET A 97 -1.21 2.66 3.39
C MET A 97 -0.86 4.06 2.89
N ASP A 98 -1.61 4.60 1.92
CA ASP A 98 -1.31 5.86 1.25
C ASP A 98 -1.66 7.08 2.11
N TYR A 99 -2.89 7.16 2.64
CA TYR A 99 -3.32 8.35 3.40
C TYR A 99 -2.73 8.42 4.81
N PHE A 100 -2.18 7.32 5.33
CA PHE A 100 -1.65 7.27 6.69
C PHE A 100 -0.22 6.74 6.77
N LEU A 101 0.03 5.47 6.43
CA LEU A 101 1.33 4.84 6.75
C LEU A 101 2.49 5.54 6.02
N LEU A 102 2.35 5.79 4.72
CA LEU A 102 3.40 6.40 3.92
C LEU A 102 3.73 7.81 4.44
N GLY A 103 2.71 8.66 4.66
CA GLY A 103 2.91 10.00 5.22
C GLY A 103 3.51 9.98 6.63
N TYR A 104 3.10 9.02 7.48
CA TYR A 104 3.70 8.82 8.79
C TYR A 104 5.20 8.48 8.66
N LEU A 105 5.55 7.49 7.83
CA LEU A 105 6.93 7.05 7.67
C LEU A 105 7.78 8.17 7.08
N GLU A 106 7.33 8.85 6.04
CA GLU A 106 8.02 10.00 5.43
C GLU A 106 8.34 11.07 6.48
N ARG A 107 7.34 11.53 7.22
CA ARG A 107 7.50 12.59 8.23
C ARG A 107 8.51 12.22 9.31
N HIS A 108 8.58 10.95 9.70
CA HIS A 108 9.42 10.50 10.82
C HIS A 108 10.82 10.08 10.38
N THR A 109 10.99 9.52 9.18
CA THR A 109 12.30 9.12 8.65
C THR A 109 13.07 10.34 8.15
N ASN A 110 12.40 11.33 7.55
CA ASN A 110 13.01 12.54 6.99
C ASN A 110 13.40 13.61 8.01
N ARG A 111 13.22 13.34 9.32
CA ARG A 111 13.80 14.18 10.38
C ARG A 111 15.33 14.16 10.33
N LEU A 112 15.91 13.12 9.73
CA LEU A 112 17.34 12.98 9.48
C LEU A 112 17.55 12.70 7.99
N ALA A 113 18.63 13.23 7.43
CA ALA A 113 19.08 12.84 6.10
C ALA A 113 19.82 11.49 6.16
N HIS A 114 19.68 10.69 5.12
CA HIS A 114 20.31 9.37 4.98
C HIS A 114 21.21 9.36 3.75
N ASN A 115 22.49 9.07 3.93
CA ASN A 115 23.47 9.04 2.83
C ASN A 115 23.60 7.66 2.16
N THR A 116 22.90 6.64 2.66
CA THR A 116 22.91 5.29 2.07
C THR A 116 21.51 4.67 2.10
N LYS A 117 21.26 3.76 1.14
CA LYS A 117 20.04 2.95 1.10
C LYS A 117 19.87 2.11 2.37
N ALA A 118 20.95 1.55 2.92
CA ALA A 118 20.91 0.76 4.15
C ALA A 118 20.50 1.60 5.37
N ALA A 119 21.05 2.81 5.52
CA ALA A 119 20.66 3.74 6.58
C ALA A 119 19.17 4.12 6.46
N LEU A 120 18.71 4.40 5.25
CA LEU A 120 17.30 4.71 5.00
C LEU A 120 16.37 3.55 5.36
N ILE A 121 16.67 2.33 4.88
CA ILE A 121 15.88 1.12 5.21
C ILE A 121 15.83 0.91 6.72
N ASN A 122 16.97 1.03 7.42
CA ASN A 122 17.02 0.90 8.87
C ASN A 122 16.18 1.96 9.59
N SER A 123 16.20 3.20 9.10
CA SER A 123 15.35 4.28 9.62
C SER A 123 13.86 3.98 9.43
N ILE A 124 13.45 3.55 8.23
CA ILE A 124 12.07 3.16 7.93
C ILE A 124 11.62 2.04 8.88
N MET A 125 12.40 0.96 8.99
CA MET A 125 12.08 -0.17 9.86
C MET A 125 12.03 0.25 11.33
N LYS A 126 12.90 1.18 11.77
CA LYS A 126 12.88 1.72 13.13
C LYS A 126 11.61 2.53 13.41
N GLN A 127 11.16 3.37 12.47
CA GLN A 127 9.93 4.15 12.67
C GLN A 127 8.67 3.28 12.54
N ALA A 128 8.65 2.32 11.62
CA ALA A 128 7.54 1.39 11.47
C ALA A 128 7.28 0.57 12.74
N ARG A 129 8.34 0.12 13.43
CA ARG A 129 8.23 -0.60 14.71
C ARG A 129 7.69 0.24 15.87
N LYS A 130 7.69 1.57 15.75
CA LYS A 130 7.13 2.48 16.77
C LYS A 130 5.64 2.74 16.59
N LEU A 131 5.04 2.30 15.48
CA LEU A 131 3.61 2.44 15.28
C LEU A 131 2.89 1.64 16.35
N ASP A 132 2.18 2.36 17.21
CA ASP A 132 1.35 1.73 18.21
C ASP A 132 0.07 1.16 17.57
N ARG A 133 -0.48 0.12 18.20
CA ARG A 133 -1.67 -0.57 17.68
C ARG A 133 -2.90 0.33 17.63
N ALA A 134 -3.01 1.30 18.55
CA ALA A 134 -4.16 2.20 18.61
C ALA A 134 -4.17 3.18 17.43
N LEU A 135 -3.00 3.65 17.01
CA LEU A 135 -2.84 4.53 15.85
C LEU A 135 -3.13 3.79 14.54
N VAL A 136 -2.65 2.55 14.40
CA VAL A 136 -2.98 1.69 13.25
C VAL A 136 -4.48 1.40 13.20
N ALA A 137 -5.10 1.08 14.34
CA ALA A 137 -6.53 0.86 14.43
C ALA A 137 -7.31 2.13 14.07
N LYS A 138 -6.90 3.30 14.58
CA LYS A 138 -7.51 4.60 14.25
C LYS A 138 -7.46 4.89 12.76
N ALA A 139 -6.33 4.63 12.10
CA ALA A 139 -6.22 4.75 10.65
C ALA A 139 -7.20 3.80 9.96
N GLY A 140 -7.22 2.52 10.32
CA GLY A 140 -8.16 1.54 9.76
C GLY A 140 -9.64 1.94 9.93
N PHE A 141 -10.04 2.41 11.11
CA PHE A 141 -11.41 2.86 11.36
C PHE A 141 -11.79 4.13 10.58
N SER A 142 -10.81 4.96 10.20
CA SER A 142 -11.06 6.16 9.39
C SER A 142 -11.51 5.85 7.96
N PHE A 143 -11.26 4.63 7.47
CA PHE A 143 -11.64 4.20 6.11
C PHE A 143 -13.13 4.42 5.83
N ARG A 144 -14.02 4.01 6.75
CA ARG A 144 -15.47 4.17 6.55
C ARG A 144 -15.89 5.63 6.52
N ALA A 145 -15.33 6.46 7.39
CA ALA A 145 -15.60 7.89 7.39
C ALA A 145 -15.09 8.58 6.12
N ARG A 146 -13.94 8.15 5.59
CA ARG A 146 -13.40 8.63 4.32
C ARG A 146 -14.30 8.26 3.13
N ILE A 147 -14.81 7.02 3.08
CA ILE A 147 -15.82 6.62 2.07
C ILE A 147 -17.04 7.55 2.13
N GLN A 148 -17.58 7.78 3.33
CA GLN A 148 -18.74 8.65 3.49
C GLN A 148 -18.45 10.06 2.99
N ARG A 149 -17.30 10.64 3.34
CA ARG A 149 -16.91 11.96 2.84
C ARG A 149 -16.82 12.01 1.32
N VAL A 150 -16.29 10.98 0.66
CA VAL A 150 -16.26 10.97 -0.82
C VAL A 150 -17.65 10.85 -1.43
N ILE A 151 -18.57 10.12 -0.80
CA ILE A 151 -19.98 10.09 -1.22
C ILE A 151 -20.58 11.50 -1.09
N ASP A 152 -20.38 12.15 0.06
CA ASP A 152 -20.89 13.50 0.33
C ASP A 152 -20.28 14.55 -0.60
N THR A 153 -19.06 14.33 -1.09
CA THR A 153 -18.40 15.19 -2.07
C THR A 153 -18.61 14.74 -3.52
N GLU A 154 -19.51 13.79 -3.78
CA GLU A 154 -19.85 13.29 -5.12
C GLU A 154 -18.61 12.81 -5.91
N GLY A 155 -17.68 12.14 -5.23
CA GLY A 155 -16.45 11.64 -5.84
C GLY A 155 -15.30 12.64 -5.89
N ARG A 156 -15.45 13.86 -5.35
CA ARG A 156 -14.33 14.82 -5.27
C ARG A 156 -13.32 14.39 -4.21
N TRP A 157 -12.08 14.86 -4.40
CA TRP A 157 -10.95 14.62 -3.51
C TRP A 157 -11.22 15.04 -2.05
N ILE A 158 -10.64 14.32 -1.09
CA ILE A 158 -10.79 14.59 0.34
C ILE A 158 -9.43 14.61 1.07
N GLU A 159 -9.33 15.45 2.12
CA GLU A 159 -8.21 15.46 3.08
C GLU A 159 -8.43 14.49 4.24
#